data_AF-M5DN93-F1
#
_entry.id   AF-M5DN93-F1
#
_cell.length_a   1.000
_cell.length_b   1.000
_cell.length_c   1.000
_cell.angle_alpha   90.00
_cell.angle_beta   90.00
_cell.angle_gamma   90.00
#
_symmetry.space_group_name_H-M   'P 1'
#
loop_
_entity.id
_entity.type
_entity.pdbx_description
1 polymer ?
#
loop_
_entity_poly.entity_id
_entity_poly.type
_entity_poly.pdbx_seq_one_letter_code
_entity_poly.pdbx_strand_id
1 'polypeptide(L)'
;MTNQPPSPPAGEFVMFTSDDGSARVECRFESDTLWLSQAAMADLYQVTPQAITQHVRAIYEERELDQNSTCKDYLQVQTEGGRKVSRKRLHYSLPMIIAVGYRVRSTRGTQFRQWATRTLTEYLTKGFVIDDERLKNPPVGTSVVPDYFDELLERIRDIRASERRMYLRVREIFALAADYEPSLKETTQFFKVIQNKLHYACTGHTAAELIHNRADASQPNMGLNTFKGADVRKGDIATAKNYLTEPEIKELNRIVTMWLDFAEDQAERRQQVFLQDWQIKLDQFLQFNDRDVLTGSGNISKKDADEKASAEYEHFAEQRRQLIEQAGEQDIDELLNWIPPKKER
;
A
#
# COMPACT_ATOMS: atom_id res chain seq x y z
N MET A 1 -22.66 -6.12 44.14
CA MET A 1 -22.63 -6.68 42.77
C MET A 1 -23.38 -5.71 41.86
N THR A 2 -22.67 -4.77 41.27
CA THR A 2 -23.23 -3.76 40.35
C THR A 2 -23.25 -4.35 38.94
N ASN A 3 -24.44 -4.72 38.48
CA ASN A 3 -24.71 -5.07 37.09
C ASN A 3 -24.50 -3.81 36.22
N GLN A 4 -23.29 -3.62 35.70
CA GLN A 4 -23.12 -2.79 34.53
C GLN A 4 -23.79 -3.50 33.34
N PRO A 5 -24.65 -2.82 32.56
CA PRO A 5 -25.14 -3.38 31.31
C PRO A 5 -23.93 -3.66 30.41
N PRO A 6 -23.96 -4.74 29.60
CA PRO A 6 -22.87 -5.04 28.68
C PRO A 6 -22.62 -3.82 27.80
N SER A 7 -21.34 -3.41 27.71
CA SER A 7 -20.92 -2.36 26.79
C SER A 7 -21.51 -2.66 25.40
N PRO A 8 -22.13 -1.68 24.72
CA PRO A 8 -22.62 -1.92 23.37
C PRO A 8 -21.45 -2.43 22.51
N PRO A 9 -21.68 -3.43 21.65
CA PRO A 9 -20.61 -3.96 20.83
C PRO A 9 -20.02 -2.81 19.99
N ALA A 10 -18.70 -2.67 19.95
CA ALA A 10 -17.99 -1.58 19.26
C ALA A 10 -18.19 -1.64 17.74
N GLY A 11 -18.76 -0.61 17.11
CA GLY A 11 -18.99 -0.56 15.66
C GLY A 11 -20.12 0.42 15.32
N GLU A 12 -20.00 1.15 14.22
CA GLU A 12 -20.99 2.15 13.78
C GLU A 12 -21.80 1.63 12.59
N PHE A 13 -23.04 2.10 12.47
CA PHE A 13 -23.91 1.77 11.36
C PHE A 13 -23.75 2.76 10.21
N VAL A 14 -23.39 2.25 9.03
CA VAL A 14 -23.21 3.00 7.79
C VAL A 14 -24.35 2.67 6.85
N MET A 15 -24.94 3.70 6.24
CA MET A 15 -26.06 3.55 5.33
C MET A 15 -25.58 3.55 3.87
N PHE A 16 -25.75 2.43 3.16
CA PHE A 16 -25.51 2.37 1.71
C PHE A 16 -26.82 2.45 0.95
N THR A 17 -26.87 3.32 -0.07
CA THR A 17 -28.00 3.44 -0.98
C THR A 17 -27.55 3.03 -2.37
N SER A 18 -28.32 2.21 -3.06
CA SER A 18 -28.05 1.86 -4.45
C SER A 18 -28.23 3.07 -5.37
N ASP A 19 -27.57 3.08 -6.54
CA ASP A 19 -27.64 4.18 -7.52
C ASP A 19 -29.09 4.54 -7.92
N ASP A 20 -30.00 3.56 -7.91
CA ASP A 20 -31.43 3.72 -8.20
C ASP A 20 -32.29 4.07 -6.96
N GLY A 21 -31.67 4.28 -5.79
CA GLY A 21 -32.34 4.65 -4.54
C GLY A 21 -33.17 3.54 -3.88
N SER A 22 -33.31 2.38 -4.53
CA SER A 22 -34.32 1.37 -4.16
C SER A 22 -33.83 0.32 -3.17
N ALA A 23 -32.53 0.25 -2.89
CA ALA A 23 -31.98 -0.52 -1.77
C ALA A 23 -31.29 0.41 -0.79
N ARG A 24 -31.67 0.31 0.48
CA ARG A 24 -31.01 0.97 1.62
C ARG A 24 -30.57 -0.12 2.58
N VAL A 25 -29.26 -0.33 2.70
CA VAL A 25 -28.70 -1.35 3.59
C VAL A 25 -27.85 -0.73 4.70
N GLU A 26 -28.32 -0.87 5.93
CA GLU A 26 -27.60 -0.48 7.14
C GLU A 26 -26.53 -1.55 7.43
N CYS A 27 -25.27 -1.15 7.34
CA CYS A 27 -24.11 -2.00 7.53
C CYS A 27 -23.40 -1.66 8.81
N ARG A 28 -22.90 -2.64 9.55
CA ARG A 28 -22.00 -2.38 10.67
C ARG A 28 -20.57 -2.32 10.17
N PHE A 29 -19.83 -1.26 10.49
CA PHE A 29 -18.40 -1.15 10.22
C PHE A 29 -17.60 -1.43 11.50
N GLU A 30 -16.74 -2.44 11.47
CA GLU A 30 -15.92 -2.86 12.61
C GLU A 30 -14.67 -3.61 12.14
N SER A 31 -13.51 -3.27 12.71
CA SER A 31 -12.22 -3.86 12.34
C SER A 31 -11.91 -3.72 10.83
N ASP A 32 -12.08 -2.51 10.30
CA ASP A 32 -11.81 -2.15 8.90
C ASP A 32 -12.59 -2.97 7.86
N THR A 33 -13.71 -3.57 8.27
CA THR A 33 -14.57 -4.33 7.36
C THR A 33 -16.06 -4.14 7.66
N LEU A 34 -16.88 -4.50 6.67
CA LEU A 34 -18.33 -4.42 6.73
C LEU A 34 -18.92 -5.74 7.20
N TRP A 35 -19.93 -5.64 8.05
CA TRP A 35 -20.70 -6.75 8.59
C TRP A 35 -22.18 -6.55 8.32
N LEU A 36 -22.83 -7.58 7.77
CA LEU A 36 -24.27 -7.60 7.52
C LEU A 36 -24.94 -8.74 8.26
N SER A 37 -26.10 -8.46 8.85
CA SER A 37 -26.99 -9.53 9.28
C SER A 37 -27.54 -10.31 8.08
N GLN A 38 -28.02 -11.52 8.32
CA GLN A 38 -28.70 -12.31 7.30
C GLN A 38 -29.87 -11.54 6.64
N ALA A 39 -30.67 -10.84 7.44
CA ALA A 39 -31.80 -10.06 6.95
C ALA A 39 -31.33 -8.91 6.05
N ALA A 40 -30.27 -8.19 6.46
CA ALA A 40 -29.72 -7.10 5.68
C ALA A 40 -29.13 -7.58 4.33
N MET A 41 -28.50 -8.77 4.29
CA MET A 41 -28.08 -9.39 3.03
C MET A 41 -29.28 -9.80 2.15
N ALA A 42 -30.35 -10.29 2.76
CA ALA A 42 -31.57 -10.65 2.05
C ALA A 42 -32.20 -9.42 1.38
N ASP A 43 -32.24 -8.28 2.09
CA ASP A 43 -32.71 -6.99 1.58
C ASP A 43 -31.79 -6.46 0.46
N LEU A 44 -30.47 -6.50 0.67
CA LEU A 44 -29.45 -6.09 -0.31
C LEU A 44 -29.63 -6.80 -1.65
N TYR A 45 -29.76 -8.13 -1.60
CA TYR A 45 -29.86 -8.96 -2.79
C TYR A 45 -31.30 -9.25 -3.23
N GLN A 46 -32.31 -8.67 -2.56
CA GLN A 46 -33.73 -8.89 -2.84
C GLN A 46 -34.10 -10.38 -2.95
N VAL A 47 -33.69 -11.15 -1.95
CA VAL A 47 -34.02 -12.57 -1.79
C VAL A 47 -34.56 -12.85 -0.39
N THR A 48 -35.00 -14.07 -0.13
CA THR A 48 -35.45 -14.44 1.21
C THR A 48 -34.25 -14.70 2.14
N PRO A 49 -34.38 -14.44 3.45
CA PRO A 49 -33.37 -14.85 4.42
C PRO A 49 -33.01 -16.34 4.32
N GLN A 50 -33.99 -17.20 4.05
CA GLN A 50 -33.77 -18.65 3.88
C GLN A 50 -32.82 -18.96 2.71
N ALA A 51 -32.93 -18.24 1.60
CA ALA A 51 -31.99 -18.37 0.48
C ALA A 51 -30.56 -17.97 0.90
N ILE A 52 -30.42 -16.93 1.70
CA ILE A 52 -29.12 -16.53 2.29
C ILE A 52 -28.57 -17.66 3.18
N THR A 53 -29.38 -18.29 4.05
CA THR A 53 -28.93 -19.45 4.87
C THR A 53 -28.38 -20.56 3.96
N GLN A 54 -29.09 -20.88 2.88
CA GLN A 54 -28.70 -21.95 1.96
C GLN A 54 -27.37 -21.63 1.30
N HIS A 55 -27.16 -20.40 0.83
CA HIS A 55 -25.89 -19.98 0.23
C HIS A 55 -24.74 -20.00 1.23
N VAL A 56 -24.93 -19.43 2.43
CA VAL A 56 -23.91 -19.45 3.49
C VAL A 56 -23.50 -20.88 3.85
N ARG A 57 -24.48 -21.78 3.99
CA ARG A 57 -24.23 -23.19 4.27
C ARG A 57 -23.41 -23.86 3.17
N ALA A 58 -23.79 -23.65 1.90
CA ALA A 58 -23.05 -24.21 0.77
C ALA A 58 -21.60 -23.70 0.70
N ILE A 59 -21.37 -22.40 0.95
CA ILE A 59 -20.03 -21.78 0.99
C ILE A 59 -19.13 -22.46 2.03
N TYR A 60 -19.67 -22.77 3.21
CA TYR A 60 -18.94 -23.49 4.26
C TYR A 60 -18.73 -24.97 3.93
N GLU A 61 -19.72 -25.64 3.35
CA GLU A 61 -19.61 -27.04 2.90
C GLU A 61 -18.55 -27.20 1.80
N GLU A 62 -18.45 -26.22 0.89
CA GLU A 62 -17.44 -26.13 -0.16
C GLU A 62 -16.04 -25.72 0.37
N ARG A 63 -15.93 -25.36 1.65
CA ARG A 63 -14.71 -24.84 2.30
C ARG A 63 -14.12 -23.60 1.59
N GLU A 64 -14.96 -22.80 0.93
CA GLU A 64 -14.53 -21.53 0.34
C GLU A 64 -14.17 -20.51 1.43
N LEU A 65 -14.91 -20.51 2.54
CA LEU A 65 -14.68 -19.65 3.69
C LEU A 65 -14.72 -20.47 4.99
N ASP A 66 -14.01 -20.00 6.00
CA ASP A 66 -14.09 -20.55 7.36
C ASP A 66 -15.13 -19.81 8.20
N GLN A 67 -15.90 -20.55 9.00
CA GLN A 67 -17.00 -19.98 9.79
C GLN A 67 -16.50 -19.08 10.92
N ASN A 68 -15.40 -19.42 11.58
CA ASN A 68 -14.89 -18.67 12.74
C ASN A 68 -14.34 -17.30 12.33
N SER A 69 -13.83 -17.18 11.10
CA SER A 69 -13.32 -15.91 10.56
C SER A 69 -14.40 -15.03 9.91
N THR A 70 -15.52 -15.61 9.46
CA THR A 70 -16.50 -14.89 8.62
C THR A 70 -17.86 -14.63 9.28
N CYS A 71 -18.10 -15.17 10.48
CA CYS A 71 -19.35 -15.05 11.22
C CYS A 71 -19.11 -14.60 12.66
N LYS A 72 -19.88 -13.63 13.15
CA LYS A 72 -19.82 -13.13 14.54
C LYS A 72 -21.21 -12.92 15.12
N ASP A 73 -21.34 -13.14 16.43
CA ASP A 73 -22.55 -12.81 17.19
C ASP A 73 -22.54 -11.35 17.64
N TYR A 74 -23.58 -10.60 17.27
CA TYR A 74 -23.81 -9.25 17.78
C TYR A 74 -25.09 -9.18 18.60
N LEU A 75 -25.05 -8.46 19.72
CA LEU A 75 -26.22 -8.13 20.52
C LEU A 75 -27.00 -7.00 19.83
N GLN A 76 -28.20 -7.30 19.36
CA GLN A 76 -29.13 -6.31 18.83
C GLN A 76 -30.26 -6.08 19.83
N VAL A 77 -30.46 -4.82 20.23
CA VAL A 77 -31.57 -4.39 21.09
C VAL A 77 -32.67 -3.79 20.20
N GLN A 78 -33.87 -4.35 20.27
CA GLN A 78 -35.04 -3.84 19.54
C GLN A 78 -36.19 -3.59 20.52
N THR A 79 -37.10 -2.68 20.17
CA THR A 79 -38.32 -2.43 20.97
C THR A 79 -39.48 -3.18 20.33
N GLU A 80 -39.93 -4.26 20.96
CA GLU A 80 -41.05 -5.10 20.50
C GLU A 80 -42.22 -4.91 21.49
N GLY A 81 -43.37 -4.40 21.01
CA GLY A 81 -44.58 -4.26 21.85
C GLY A 81 -44.38 -3.45 23.14
N GLY A 82 -43.52 -2.43 23.11
CA GLY A 82 -43.19 -1.58 24.28
C GLY A 82 -42.10 -2.14 25.21
N ARG A 83 -41.52 -3.30 24.92
CA ARG A 83 -40.41 -3.90 25.70
C ARG A 83 -39.12 -3.87 24.91
N LYS A 84 -37.99 -3.54 25.57
CA LYS A 84 -36.65 -3.70 25.00
C LYS A 84 -36.25 -5.17 25.07
N VAL A 85 -36.10 -5.81 23.92
CA VAL A 85 -35.68 -7.20 23.79
C VAL A 85 -34.27 -7.19 23.18
N SER A 86 -33.33 -7.87 23.83
CA SER A 86 -31.97 -8.06 23.30
C SER A 86 -31.83 -9.50 22.79
N ARG A 87 -31.40 -9.64 21.54
CA ARG A 87 -31.11 -10.95 20.93
C ARG A 87 -29.73 -10.96 20.31
N LYS A 88 -29.03 -12.09 20.42
CA LYS A 88 -27.83 -12.34 19.62
C LYS A 88 -28.26 -12.64 18.18
N ARG A 89 -27.67 -11.94 17.22
CA ARG A 89 -27.86 -12.19 15.79
C ARG A 89 -26.51 -12.34 15.11
N LEU A 90 -26.42 -13.36 14.27
CA LEU A 90 -25.26 -13.60 13.41
C LEU A 90 -25.14 -12.47 12.39
N HIS A 91 -23.92 -11.93 12.27
CA HIS A 91 -23.52 -11.08 11.16
C HIS A 91 -22.36 -11.72 10.42
N TYR A 92 -22.31 -11.41 9.14
CA TYR A 92 -21.40 -12.00 8.19
C TYR A 92 -20.51 -10.91 7.61
N SER A 93 -19.22 -11.21 7.51
CA SER A 93 -18.18 -10.31 7.00
C SER A 93 -18.30 -10.04 5.50
N LEU A 94 -17.59 -9.01 5.01
CA LEU A 94 -17.53 -8.64 3.59
C LEU A 94 -17.19 -9.82 2.65
N PRO A 95 -16.22 -10.71 2.93
CA PRO A 95 -15.99 -11.90 2.12
C PRO A 95 -17.24 -12.78 1.93
N MET A 96 -18.00 -13.01 3.00
CA MET A 96 -19.23 -13.79 2.93
C MET A 96 -20.31 -13.06 2.12
N ILE A 97 -20.46 -11.76 2.32
CA ILE A 97 -21.42 -10.93 1.58
C ILE A 97 -21.15 -11.02 0.06
N ILE A 98 -19.88 -10.87 -0.34
CA ILE A 98 -19.44 -10.98 -1.74
C ILE A 98 -19.71 -12.39 -2.29
N ALA A 99 -19.32 -13.43 -1.55
CA ALA A 99 -19.50 -14.83 -1.95
C ALA A 99 -20.97 -15.20 -2.18
N VAL A 100 -21.87 -14.71 -1.32
CA VAL A 100 -23.32 -14.84 -1.50
C VAL A 100 -23.78 -14.06 -2.74
N GLY A 101 -23.32 -12.84 -2.95
CA GLY A 101 -23.66 -12.02 -4.13
C GLY A 101 -23.38 -12.70 -5.46
N TYR A 102 -22.32 -13.49 -5.56
CA TYR A 102 -22.03 -14.30 -6.75
C TYR A 102 -23.01 -15.45 -6.97
N ARG A 103 -23.56 -16.03 -5.90
CA ARG A 103 -24.44 -17.22 -5.94
C ARG A 103 -25.93 -16.88 -6.05
N VAL A 104 -26.33 -15.68 -5.62
CA VAL A 104 -27.74 -15.27 -5.62
C VAL A 104 -28.27 -15.08 -7.04
N ARG A 105 -29.43 -15.70 -7.29
CA ARG A 105 -30.21 -15.55 -8.54
C ARG A 105 -31.32 -14.51 -8.36
N SER A 106 -30.96 -13.24 -8.42
CA SER A 106 -31.90 -12.11 -8.41
C SER A 106 -31.45 -11.00 -9.35
N THR A 107 -32.32 -10.03 -9.61
CA THR A 107 -31.95 -8.82 -10.39
C THR A 107 -30.79 -8.08 -9.72
N ARG A 108 -30.80 -7.95 -8.39
CA ARG A 108 -29.69 -7.36 -7.61
C ARG A 108 -28.42 -8.20 -7.67
N GLY A 109 -28.51 -9.52 -7.58
CA GLY A 109 -27.36 -10.41 -7.78
C GLY A 109 -26.73 -10.25 -9.18
N THR A 110 -27.56 -10.07 -10.22
CA THR A 110 -27.08 -9.80 -11.58
C THR A 110 -26.39 -8.44 -11.68
N GLN A 111 -26.98 -7.38 -11.13
CA GLN A 111 -26.35 -6.05 -11.07
C GLN A 111 -25.03 -6.08 -10.31
N PHE A 112 -24.98 -6.77 -9.17
CA PHE A 112 -23.75 -6.97 -8.39
C PHE A 112 -22.65 -7.65 -9.23
N ARG A 113 -22.97 -8.74 -9.93
CA ARG A 113 -21.98 -9.42 -10.79
C ARG A 113 -21.52 -8.56 -11.95
N GLN A 114 -22.41 -7.78 -12.58
CA GLN A 114 -22.04 -6.82 -13.63
C GLN A 114 -21.10 -5.74 -13.09
N TRP A 115 -21.43 -5.17 -11.92
CA TRP A 115 -20.59 -4.20 -11.23
C TRP A 115 -19.21 -4.79 -10.90
N ALA A 116 -19.17 -5.97 -10.26
CA ALA A 116 -17.93 -6.63 -9.89
C ALA A 116 -17.07 -6.97 -11.12
N THR A 117 -17.70 -7.41 -12.21
CA THR A 117 -17.00 -7.67 -13.48
C THR A 117 -16.39 -6.39 -14.03
N ARG A 118 -17.14 -5.28 -14.09
CA ARG A 118 -16.62 -3.97 -14.53
C ARG A 118 -15.46 -3.52 -13.66
N THR A 119 -15.59 -3.62 -12.34
CA THR A 119 -14.55 -3.24 -11.37
C THR A 119 -13.27 -4.07 -11.55
N LEU A 120 -13.39 -5.40 -11.67
CA LEU A 120 -12.25 -6.27 -11.91
C LEU A 120 -11.62 -6.01 -13.30
N THR A 121 -12.41 -5.79 -14.33
CA THR A 121 -11.91 -5.43 -15.66
C THR A 121 -11.14 -4.10 -15.62
N GLU A 122 -11.65 -3.10 -14.91
CA GLU A 122 -10.98 -1.81 -14.74
C GLU A 122 -9.63 -1.99 -14.03
N TYR A 123 -9.60 -2.74 -12.93
CA TYR A 123 -8.35 -3.06 -12.24
C TYR A 123 -7.35 -3.77 -13.17
N LEU A 124 -7.79 -4.79 -13.90
CA LEU A 124 -6.92 -5.57 -14.79
C LEU A 124 -6.42 -4.78 -16.01
N THR A 125 -7.19 -3.80 -16.49
CA THR A 125 -6.83 -3.01 -17.68
C THR A 125 -6.05 -1.74 -17.34
N LYS A 126 -6.44 -1.01 -16.29
CA LYS A 126 -5.83 0.27 -15.89
C LYS A 126 -4.80 0.11 -14.77
N GLY A 127 -4.88 -0.96 -13.98
CA GLY A 127 -4.05 -1.19 -12.79
C GLY A 127 -4.59 -0.56 -11.50
N PHE A 128 -5.78 0.04 -11.51
CA PHE A 128 -6.41 0.66 -10.34
C PHE A 128 -7.94 0.71 -10.46
N VAL A 129 -8.63 0.85 -9.32
CA VAL A 129 -10.06 1.18 -9.21
C VAL A 129 -10.18 2.28 -8.17
N ILE A 130 -10.91 3.34 -8.49
CA ILE A 130 -11.13 4.49 -7.61
C ILE A 130 -12.63 4.78 -7.54
N ASP A 131 -13.10 5.13 -6.34
CA ASP A 131 -14.45 5.64 -6.12
C ASP A 131 -14.37 7.16 -6.00
N ASP A 132 -14.39 7.85 -7.15
CA ASP A 132 -14.18 9.30 -7.24
C ASP A 132 -15.21 10.08 -6.42
N GLU A 133 -16.48 9.65 -6.43
CA GLU A 133 -17.55 10.38 -5.74
C GLU A 133 -17.40 10.28 -4.23
N ARG A 134 -17.00 9.12 -3.69
CA ARG A 134 -16.70 9.01 -2.27
C ARG A 134 -15.47 9.83 -1.86
N LEU A 135 -14.42 9.85 -2.68
CA LEU A 135 -13.21 10.62 -2.38
C LEU A 135 -13.40 12.14 -2.50
N LYS A 136 -14.28 12.60 -3.39
CA LYS A 136 -14.65 14.03 -3.50
C LYS A 136 -15.55 14.50 -2.37
N ASN A 137 -16.32 13.58 -1.77
CA ASN A 137 -17.30 13.88 -0.74
C ASN A 137 -16.95 13.13 0.55
N PRO A 138 -15.85 13.52 1.24
CA PRO A 138 -15.47 12.88 2.49
C PRO A 138 -16.61 13.04 3.51
N PRO A 139 -16.87 12.02 4.34
CA PRO A 139 -17.96 12.09 5.29
C PRO A 139 -17.77 13.26 6.26
N VAL A 140 -18.78 14.13 6.36
CA VAL A 140 -18.78 15.29 7.26
C VAL A 140 -19.35 14.86 8.61
N GLY A 141 -18.53 14.76 9.66
CA GLY A 141 -18.95 14.44 11.03
C GLY A 141 -18.22 13.25 11.64
N THR A 142 -18.83 12.62 12.66
CA THR A 142 -18.30 11.44 13.38
C THR A 142 -18.45 10.13 12.58
N SER A 143 -18.20 10.14 11.28
CA SER A 143 -18.20 8.89 10.50
C SER A 143 -17.01 8.03 10.89
N VAL A 144 -17.27 6.78 11.26
CA VAL A 144 -16.23 5.79 11.60
C VAL A 144 -15.57 5.18 10.36
N VAL A 145 -16.12 5.36 9.16
CA VAL A 145 -15.43 4.95 7.92
C VAL A 145 -14.24 5.89 7.69
N PRO A 146 -12.99 5.39 7.68
CA PRO A 146 -11.81 6.23 7.48
C PRO A 146 -11.82 6.86 6.09
N ASP A 147 -11.39 8.11 6.02
CA ASP A 147 -11.05 8.75 4.76
C ASP A 147 -9.65 8.28 4.33
N TYR A 148 -9.58 7.58 3.21
CA TYR A 148 -8.34 7.04 2.65
C TYR A 148 -7.74 7.97 1.58
N PHE A 149 -8.23 9.20 1.42
CA PHE A 149 -7.72 10.13 0.42
C PHE A 149 -6.23 10.44 0.60
N ASP A 150 -5.80 10.71 1.84
CA ASP A 150 -4.39 11.00 2.14
C ASP A 150 -3.48 9.78 1.86
N GLU A 151 -3.95 8.57 2.19
CA GLU A 151 -3.22 7.34 1.87
C GLU A 151 -3.11 7.13 0.36
N LEU A 152 -4.19 7.37 -0.39
CA LEU A 152 -4.16 7.31 -1.86
C LEU A 152 -3.18 8.32 -2.44
N LEU A 153 -3.18 9.57 -1.95
CA LEU A 153 -2.23 10.60 -2.37
C LEU A 153 -0.79 10.18 -2.09
N GLU A 154 -0.52 9.58 -0.94
CA GLU A 154 0.81 9.07 -0.59
C GLU A 154 1.25 7.95 -1.54
N ARG A 155 0.36 6.99 -1.83
CA ARG A 155 0.63 5.91 -2.81
C ARG A 155 0.90 6.49 -4.20
N ILE A 156 0.14 7.49 -4.65
CA ILE A 156 0.37 8.16 -5.94
C ILE A 156 1.73 8.86 -5.96
N ARG A 157 2.11 9.56 -4.87
CA ARG A 157 3.43 10.22 -4.76
C ARG A 157 4.55 9.19 -4.81
N ASP A 158 4.44 8.06 -4.11
CA ASP A 158 5.46 7.01 -4.17
C ASP A 158 5.57 6.37 -5.56
N ILE A 159 4.43 6.10 -6.22
CA ILE A 159 4.42 5.61 -7.61
C ILE A 159 5.10 6.62 -8.54
N ARG A 160 4.80 7.92 -8.41
CA ARG A 160 5.38 8.99 -9.23
C ARG A 160 6.88 9.14 -9.00
N ALA A 161 7.31 9.04 -7.74
CA ALA A 161 8.70 9.14 -7.33
C ALA A 161 9.49 7.83 -7.46
N SER A 162 8.84 6.74 -7.88
CA SER A 162 9.58 5.53 -8.27
C SER A 162 10.60 5.89 -9.36
N GLU A 163 11.85 5.42 -9.20
CA GLU A 163 12.97 5.82 -10.07
C GLU A 163 12.64 5.64 -11.56
N ARG A 164 11.87 4.59 -11.91
CA ARG A 164 11.43 4.34 -13.28
C ARG A 164 10.43 5.39 -13.78
N ARG A 165 9.43 5.77 -12.99
CA ARG A 165 8.42 6.77 -13.40
C ARG A 165 9.01 8.17 -13.40
N MET A 166 9.80 8.50 -12.38
CA MET A 166 10.61 9.71 -12.35
C MET A 166 11.48 9.77 -13.60
N TYR A 167 12.32 8.77 -13.86
CA TYR A 167 13.20 8.77 -15.03
C TYR A 167 12.44 8.94 -16.35
N LEU A 168 11.32 8.24 -16.54
CA LEU A 168 10.49 8.41 -17.75
C LEU A 168 9.92 9.82 -17.89
N ARG A 169 9.37 10.39 -16.82
CA ARG A 169 8.79 11.74 -16.84
C ARG A 169 9.85 12.82 -17.01
N VAL A 170 10.92 12.74 -16.25
CA VAL A 170 12.07 13.63 -16.36
C VAL A 170 12.64 13.55 -17.79
N ARG A 171 12.74 12.36 -18.37
CA ARG A 171 13.16 12.17 -19.76
C ARG A 171 12.17 12.76 -20.77
N GLU A 172 10.86 12.61 -20.57
CA GLU A 172 9.84 13.22 -21.44
C GLU A 172 9.90 14.75 -21.43
N ILE A 173 10.03 15.35 -20.24
CA ILE A 173 10.12 16.80 -20.08
C ILE A 173 11.42 17.34 -20.67
N PHE A 174 12.56 16.69 -20.38
CA PHE A 174 13.85 17.16 -20.88
C PHE A 174 14.16 16.74 -22.30
N ALA A 175 13.44 15.78 -22.88
CA ALA A 175 13.48 15.54 -24.33
C ALA A 175 12.95 16.74 -25.14
N LEU A 176 12.25 17.67 -24.50
CA LEU A 176 11.87 18.95 -25.10
C LEU A 176 13.01 19.99 -25.07
N ALA A 177 14.11 19.71 -24.36
CA ALA A 177 15.27 20.56 -24.38
C ALA A 177 15.95 20.51 -25.75
N ALA A 178 16.43 21.67 -26.22
CA ALA A 178 16.93 21.80 -27.59
C ALA A 178 18.20 20.98 -27.87
N ASP A 179 18.98 20.70 -26.82
CA ASP A 179 20.25 19.96 -26.84
C ASP A 179 20.13 18.53 -26.28
N TYR A 180 18.91 18.03 -26.06
CA TYR A 180 18.73 16.69 -25.54
C TYR A 180 19.01 15.61 -26.59
N GLU A 181 19.98 14.75 -26.30
CA GLU A 181 20.24 13.55 -27.07
C GLU A 181 20.52 12.35 -26.13
N PRO A 182 19.71 11.26 -26.17
CA PRO A 182 19.84 10.15 -25.21
C PRO A 182 21.19 9.44 -25.22
N SER A 183 21.89 9.42 -26.36
CA SER A 183 23.16 8.74 -26.56
C SER A 183 24.37 9.52 -26.04
N LEU A 184 24.20 10.81 -25.71
CA LEU A 184 25.30 11.66 -25.27
C LEU A 184 25.70 11.39 -23.81
N LYS A 185 27.00 11.47 -23.55
CA LYS A 185 27.57 11.31 -22.19
C LYS A 185 27.08 12.44 -21.28
N GLU A 186 26.94 13.62 -21.85
CA GLU A 186 26.45 14.86 -21.24
C GLU A 186 25.05 14.65 -20.65
N THR A 187 24.14 14.03 -21.42
CA THR A 187 22.79 13.67 -20.96
C THR A 187 22.83 12.73 -19.77
N THR A 188 23.65 11.68 -19.83
CA THR A 188 23.81 10.72 -18.72
C THR A 188 24.36 11.40 -17.47
N GLN A 189 25.35 12.29 -17.63
CA GLN A 189 25.93 13.05 -16.54
C GLN A 189 24.91 14.00 -15.91
N PHE A 190 24.11 14.67 -16.73
CA PHE A 190 23.04 15.56 -16.28
C PHE A 190 22.03 14.83 -15.36
N PHE A 191 21.57 13.63 -15.74
CA PHE A 191 20.64 12.86 -14.89
C PHE A 191 21.27 12.45 -13.56
N LYS A 192 22.56 12.09 -13.55
CA LYS A 192 23.30 11.78 -12.30
C LYS A 192 23.37 12.99 -11.38
N VAL A 193 23.62 14.17 -11.94
CA VAL A 193 23.66 15.44 -11.18
C VAL A 193 22.30 15.73 -10.54
N ILE A 194 21.21 15.61 -11.30
CA ILE A 194 19.85 15.80 -10.77
C ILE A 194 19.54 14.80 -9.65
N GLN A 195 19.83 13.52 -9.86
CA GLN A 195 19.58 12.49 -8.86
C GLN A 195 20.33 12.78 -7.55
N ASN A 196 21.60 13.15 -7.64
CA ASN A 196 22.41 13.48 -6.46
C ASN A 196 21.93 14.75 -5.74
N LYS A 197 21.52 15.80 -6.48
CA LYS A 197 20.94 17.01 -5.88
C LYS A 197 19.65 16.70 -5.12
N LEU A 198 18.78 15.86 -5.68
CA LEU A 198 17.53 15.45 -5.03
C LEU A 198 17.76 14.58 -3.79
N HIS A 199 18.71 13.63 -3.83
CA HIS A 199 19.08 12.85 -2.64
C HIS A 199 19.68 13.74 -1.55
N TYR A 200 20.57 14.66 -1.94
CA TYR A 200 21.21 15.58 -1.01
C TYR A 200 20.19 16.50 -0.33
N ALA A 201 19.23 17.04 -1.08
CA ALA A 201 18.18 17.91 -0.54
C ALA A 201 17.25 17.23 0.49
N CYS A 202 17.28 15.89 0.60
CA CYS A 202 16.50 15.12 1.58
C CYS A 202 17.37 14.57 2.72
N THR A 203 18.64 14.28 2.45
CA THR A 203 19.47 13.44 3.34
C THR A 203 20.79 14.10 3.75
N GLY A 204 21.16 15.21 3.13
CA GLY A 204 22.50 15.82 3.25
C GLY A 204 23.62 14.99 2.60
N HIS A 205 23.27 13.96 1.83
CA HIS A 205 24.23 13.03 1.21
C HIS A 205 23.90 12.78 -0.27
N THR A 206 24.94 12.62 -1.07
CA THR A 206 24.81 12.05 -2.42
C THR A 206 24.42 10.57 -2.35
N ALA A 207 23.95 10.00 -3.45
CA ALA A 207 23.59 8.58 -3.48
C ALA A 207 24.77 7.66 -3.12
N ALA A 208 25.99 8.02 -3.54
CA ALA A 208 27.20 7.26 -3.22
C ALA A 208 27.58 7.37 -1.73
N GLU A 209 27.55 8.58 -1.16
CA GLU A 209 27.80 8.79 0.27
C GLU A 209 26.77 8.06 1.13
N LEU A 210 25.50 8.04 0.71
CA LEU A 210 24.44 7.39 1.46
C LEU A 210 24.61 5.87 1.50
N ILE A 211 24.92 5.24 0.35
CA ILE A 211 25.24 3.81 0.30
C ILE A 211 26.49 3.52 1.14
N HIS A 212 27.56 4.29 0.92
CA HIS A 212 28.82 4.09 1.64
C HIS A 212 28.63 4.23 3.15
N ASN A 213 27.84 5.18 3.63
CA ASN A 213 27.69 5.42 5.06
C ASN A 213 26.72 4.45 5.73
N ARG A 214 25.70 3.93 5.02
CA ARG A 214 24.63 3.12 5.60
C ARG A 214 24.72 1.63 5.33
N ALA A 215 25.50 1.20 4.34
CA ALA A 215 25.78 -0.22 4.14
C ALA A 215 26.66 -0.74 5.30
N ASP A 216 26.08 -1.63 6.10
CA ASP A 216 26.69 -2.19 7.32
C ASP A 216 26.14 -3.60 7.59
N ALA A 217 26.98 -4.62 7.46
CA ALA A 217 26.60 -6.03 7.66
C ALA A 217 26.11 -6.35 9.07
N SER A 218 26.47 -5.55 10.08
CA SER A 218 26.05 -5.75 11.47
C SER A 218 24.60 -5.34 11.73
N GLN A 219 24.02 -4.53 10.84
CA GLN A 219 22.63 -4.09 10.95
C GLN A 219 21.67 -5.11 10.33
N PRO A 220 20.41 -5.17 10.79
CA PRO A 220 19.37 -5.92 10.12
C PRO A 220 19.29 -5.54 8.64
N ASN A 221 19.27 -6.55 7.76
CA ASN A 221 19.23 -6.37 6.30
C ASN A 221 20.30 -5.41 5.75
N MET A 222 21.47 -5.37 6.38
CA MET A 222 22.58 -4.48 6.01
C MET A 222 22.28 -2.96 6.11
N GLY A 223 21.27 -2.56 6.88
CA GLY A 223 20.80 -1.17 6.94
C GLY A 223 19.83 -0.78 5.82
N LEU A 224 19.40 -1.73 4.98
CA LEU A 224 18.34 -1.51 3.98
C LEU A 224 16.98 -1.48 4.67
N ASN A 225 16.19 -0.44 4.38
CA ASN A 225 14.80 -0.31 4.82
C ASN A 225 13.80 -0.88 3.81
N THR A 226 14.16 -0.93 2.52
CA THR A 226 13.30 -1.48 1.46
C THR A 226 14.11 -2.30 0.47
N PHE A 227 13.66 -3.50 0.10
CA PHE A 227 14.29 -4.34 -0.92
C PHE A 227 13.27 -5.28 -1.57
N LYS A 228 13.61 -5.88 -2.71
CA LYS A 228 12.66 -6.73 -3.46
C LYS A 228 12.77 -8.21 -3.06
N GLY A 229 11.65 -8.77 -2.64
CA GLY A 229 11.53 -10.19 -2.32
C GLY A 229 11.70 -10.45 -0.82
N ALA A 230 11.96 -11.70 -0.45
CA ALA A 230 12.10 -12.09 0.95
C ALA A 230 13.47 -11.71 1.56
N ASP A 231 14.49 -11.54 0.71
CA ASP A 231 15.88 -11.44 1.13
C ASP A 231 16.62 -10.34 0.38
N VAL A 232 17.61 -9.74 1.05
CA VAL A 232 18.56 -8.79 0.46
C VAL A 232 19.37 -9.45 -0.64
N ARG A 233 19.45 -8.81 -1.82
CA ARG A 233 20.26 -9.25 -2.96
C ARG A 233 21.35 -8.23 -3.28
N LYS A 234 22.38 -8.67 -4.00
CA LYS A 234 23.48 -7.81 -4.46
C LYS A 234 23.03 -6.63 -5.34
N GLY A 235 21.84 -6.71 -5.97
CA GLY A 235 21.27 -5.57 -6.69
C GLY A 235 20.71 -4.50 -5.76
N ASP A 236 20.20 -4.88 -4.58
CA ASP A 236 19.51 -3.96 -3.66
C ASP A 236 20.49 -3.02 -2.95
N ILE A 237 21.71 -3.49 -2.68
CA ILE A 237 22.78 -2.72 -2.00
C ILE A 237 23.35 -1.58 -2.87
N ALA A 238 23.15 -1.62 -4.18
CA ALA A 238 23.64 -0.59 -5.10
C ALA A 238 22.67 0.59 -5.26
N THR A 239 21.46 0.49 -4.70
CA THR A 239 20.38 1.47 -4.83
C THR A 239 20.26 2.31 -3.55
N ALA A 240 20.61 3.59 -3.64
CA ALA A 240 20.60 4.50 -2.49
C ALA A 240 19.20 4.66 -1.86
N LYS A 241 18.13 4.66 -2.67
CA LYS A 241 16.73 4.73 -2.18
C LYS A 241 16.43 3.65 -1.13
N ASN A 242 17.04 2.47 -1.24
CA ASN A 242 16.77 1.35 -0.34
C ASN A 242 17.30 1.57 1.09
N TYR A 243 18.22 2.50 1.27
CA TYR A 243 18.81 2.88 2.57
C TYR A 243 18.13 4.10 3.19
N LEU A 244 17.14 4.70 2.52
CA LEU A 244 16.39 5.84 3.05
C LEU A 244 15.43 5.40 4.14
N THR A 245 15.29 6.23 5.17
CA THR A 245 14.28 6.07 6.21
C THR A 245 12.90 6.50 5.70
N GLU A 246 11.83 6.10 6.39
CA GLU A 246 10.46 6.47 5.98
C GLU A 246 10.25 7.99 5.85
N PRO A 247 10.74 8.86 6.77
CA PRO A 247 10.65 10.31 6.61
C PRO A 247 11.41 10.82 5.37
N GLU A 248 12.61 10.30 5.11
CA GLU A 248 13.42 10.70 3.96
C GLU A 248 12.79 10.28 2.63
N ILE A 249 12.16 9.10 2.56
CA ILE A 249 11.41 8.67 1.37
C ILE A 249 10.21 9.58 1.14
N LYS A 250 9.45 9.90 2.19
CA LYS A 250 8.30 10.82 2.11
C LYS A 250 8.73 12.19 1.60
N GLU A 251 9.85 12.70 2.11
CA GLU A 251 10.43 13.97 1.69
C GLU A 251 10.91 13.93 0.24
N LEU A 252 11.69 12.92 -0.15
CA LEU A 252 12.14 12.73 -1.53
C LEU A 252 10.97 12.65 -2.50
N ASN A 253 9.95 11.86 -2.17
CA ASN A 253 8.77 11.70 -3.00
C ASN A 253 8.02 13.04 -3.19
N ARG A 254 7.97 13.88 -2.15
CA ARG A 254 7.36 15.21 -2.19
C ARG A 254 8.14 16.17 -3.10
N ILE A 255 9.47 16.26 -2.93
CA ILE A 255 10.32 17.15 -3.75
C ILE A 255 10.26 16.74 -5.21
N VAL A 256 10.42 15.44 -5.51
CA VAL A 256 10.39 14.93 -6.88
C VAL A 256 9.06 15.26 -7.55
N THR A 257 7.94 15.11 -6.83
CA THR A 257 6.61 15.48 -7.34
C THR A 257 6.53 16.97 -7.67
N MET A 258 6.91 17.84 -6.73
CA MET A 258 6.87 19.29 -6.92
C MET A 258 7.81 19.76 -8.04
N TRP A 259 9.00 19.17 -8.16
CA TRP A 259 9.94 19.46 -9.23
C TRP A 259 9.39 19.06 -10.59
N LEU A 260 8.76 17.87 -10.68
CA LEU A 260 8.14 17.42 -11.93
C LEU A 260 6.98 18.32 -12.36
N ASP A 261 6.11 18.74 -11.42
CA ASP A 261 5.03 19.68 -11.72
C ASP A 261 5.57 21.04 -12.20
N PHE A 262 6.62 21.54 -11.55
CA PHE A 262 7.30 22.76 -11.97
C PHE A 262 7.88 22.60 -13.39
N ALA A 263 8.61 21.50 -13.65
CA ALA A 263 9.25 21.29 -14.94
C ALA A 263 8.23 21.08 -16.07
N GLU A 264 7.10 20.44 -15.79
CA GLU A 264 5.98 20.29 -16.74
C GLU A 264 5.38 21.65 -17.11
N ASP A 265 5.04 22.50 -16.13
CA ASP A 265 4.55 23.87 -16.38
C ASP A 265 5.54 24.71 -17.21
N GLN A 266 6.84 24.62 -16.88
CA GLN A 266 7.88 25.33 -17.64
C GLN A 266 7.95 24.85 -19.11
N ALA A 267 7.81 23.55 -19.34
CA ALA A 267 7.83 22.97 -20.69
C ALA A 267 6.57 23.33 -21.50
N GLU A 268 5.39 23.31 -20.89
CA GLU A 268 4.14 23.70 -21.53
C GLU A 268 4.13 25.16 -21.99
N ARG A 269 4.82 26.04 -21.25
CA ARG A 269 4.99 27.46 -21.61
C ARG A 269 5.91 27.69 -22.82
N ARG A 270 6.35 26.62 -23.50
CA ARG A 270 7.13 26.63 -24.76
C ARG A 270 8.36 27.53 -24.72
N GLN A 271 9.00 27.62 -23.55
CA GLN A 271 10.34 28.19 -23.49
C GLN A 271 11.30 27.15 -24.07
N GLN A 272 12.13 27.54 -25.03
CA GLN A 272 13.22 26.69 -25.47
C GLN A 272 14.26 26.66 -24.35
N VAL A 273 14.39 25.53 -23.66
CA VAL A 273 15.27 25.36 -22.50
C VAL A 273 16.39 24.39 -22.88
N PHE A 274 17.62 24.63 -22.42
CA PHE A 274 18.74 23.70 -22.57
C PHE A 274 18.92 22.84 -21.32
N LEU A 275 19.63 21.72 -21.40
CA LEU A 275 19.90 20.87 -20.23
C LEU A 275 20.59 21.64 -19.09
N GLN A 276 21.49 22.57 -19.41
CA GLN A 276 22.16 23.38 -18.39
C GLN A 276 21.17 24.30 -17.64
N ASP A 277 20.20 24.88 -18.34
CA ASP A 277 19.18 25.73 -17.74
C ASP A 277 18.32 24.95 -16.74
N TRP A 278 18.07 23.66 -17.02
CA TRP A 278 17.35 22.78 -16.09
C TRP A 278 18.11 22.52 -14.79
N GLN A 279 19.44 22.44 -14.84
CA GLN A 279 20.24 22.33 -13.61
C GLN A 279 20.15 23.62 -12.78
N ILE A 280 20.23 24.78 -13.44
CA ILE A 280 20.10 26.09 -12.78
C ILE A 280 18.70 26.23 -12.16
N LYS A 281 17.65 25.87 -12.90
CA LYS A 281 16.27 25.89 -12.42
C LYS A 281 16.06 24.93 -11.24
N LEU A 282 16.69 23.75 -11.24
CA LEU A 282 16.62 22.83 -10.10
C LEU A 282 17.25 23.44 -8.86
N ASP A 283 18.41 24.10 -9.00
CA ASP A 283 19.08 24.75 -7.87
C ASP A 283 18.23 25.88 -7.29
N GLN A 284 17.66 26.72 -8.16
CA GLN A 284 16.71 27.77 -7.76
C GLN A 284 15.46 27.19 -7.10
N PHE A 285 14.91 26.11 -7.65
CA PHE A 285 13.74 25.44 -7.10
C PHE A 285 14.02 24.88 -5.69
N LEU A 286 15.16 24.23 -5.48
CA LEU A 286 15.55 23.69 -4.18
C LEU A 286 15.78 24.82 -3.17
N GLN A 287 16.50 25.88 -3.55
CA GLN A 287 16.73 27.06 -2.70
C GLN A 287 15.41 27.76 -2.34
N PHE A 288 14.52 27.93 -3.30
CA PHE A 288 13.21 28.55 -3.08
C PHE A 288 12.34 27.76 -2.08
N ASN A 289 12.53 26.45 -1.99
CA ASN A 289 11.83 25.58 -1.04
C ASN A 289 12.60 25.40 0.27
N ASP A 290 13.56 26.29 0.59
CA ASP A 290 14.39 26.26 1.79
C ASP A 290 15.17 24.94 1.97
N ARG A 291 15.70 24.40 0.86
CA ARG A 291 16.47 23.15 0.84
C ARG A 291 17.93 23.36 0.55
N ASP A 292 18.76 22.54 1.17
CA ASP A 292 20.19 22.50 0.90
C ASP A 292 20.46 22.00 -0.53
N VAL A 293 21.31 22.72 -1.24
CA VAL A 293 21.70 22.38 -2.62
C VAL A 293 23.11 21.83 -2.62
N LEU A 294 23.27 20.64 -3.21
CA LEU A 294 24.59 20.03 -3.39
C LEU A 294 25.49 20.95 -4.22
N THR A 295 26.59 21.38 -3.62
CA THR A 295 27.70 22.07 -4.30
C THR A 295 28.79 21.06 -4.68
N GLY A 296 29.04 20.87 -5.98
CA GLY A 296 30.03 19.92 -6.49
C GLY A 296 29.47 18.50 -6.64
N SER A 297 30.31 17.48 -6.42
CA SER A 297 30.00 16.07 -6.73
C SER A 297 29.91 15.16 -5.50
N GLY A 298 29.99 15.70 -4.29
CA GLY A 298 30.16 14.93 -3.05
C GLY A 298 31.60 14.45 -2.83
N ASN A 299 31.83 13.73 -1.75
CA ASN A 299 33.15 13.29 -1.30
C ASN A 299 33.46 11.82 -1.59
N ILE A 300 32.45 11.01 -1.91
CA ILE A 300 32.58 9.56 -2.14
C ILE A 300 32.25 9.23 -3.59
N SER A 301 33.12 8.44 -4.24
CA SER A 301 32.85 7.97 -5.59
C SER A 301 31.85 6.81 -5.59
N LYS A 302 31.10 6.66 -6.68
CA LYS A 302 30.17 5.52 -6.83
C LYS A 302 30.89 4.18 -6.76
N LYS A 303 32.13 4.11 -7.27
CA LYS A 303 32.96 2.90 -7.22
C LYS A 303 33.28 2.52 -5.78
N ASP A 304 33.76 3.46 -4.98
CA ASP A 304 34.13 3.20 -3.58
C ASP A 304 32.91 2.80 -2.75
N ALA A 305 31.76 3.44 -3.00
CA ALA A 305 30.49 3.08 -2.36
C ALA A 305 30.04 1.64 -2.70
N ASP A 306 30.10 1.26 -3.98
CA ASP A 306 29.69 -0.07 -4.44
C ASP A 306 30.66 -1.17 -3.98
N GLU A 307 31.96 -0.87 -3.92
CA GLU A 307 32.99 -1.77 -3.38
C GLU A 307 32.78 -2.02 -1.89
N LYS A 308 32.57 -0.95 -1.09
CA LYS A 308 32.26 -1.10 0.34
C LYS A 308 30.98 -1.91 0.53
N ALA A 309 29.88 -1.53 -0.14
CA ALA A 309 28.60 -2.21 0.01
C ALA A 309 28.69 -3.69 -0.39
N SER A 310 29.47 -4.03 -1.41
CA SER A 310 29.71 -5.43 -1.82
C SER A 310 30.48 -6.21 -0.76
N ALA A 311 31.50 -5.62 -0.13
CA ALA A 311 32.24 -6.27 0.96
C ALA A 311 31.34 -6.54 2.18
N GLU A 312 30.53 -5.55 2.57
CA GLU A 312 29.53 -5.72 3.63
C GLU A 312 28.51 -6.81 3.27
N TYR A 313 28.12 -6.92 2.00
CA TYR A 313 27.17 -7.95 1.56
C TYR A 313 27.75 -9.36 1.68
N GLU A 314 29.03 -9.53 1.40
CA GLU A 314 29.70 -10.82 1.55
C GLU A 314 29.72 -11.25 3.02
N HIS A 315 30.05 -10.34 3.93
CA HIS A 315 29.99 -10.59 5.37
C HIS A 315 28.56 -10.91 5.85
N PHE A 316 27.57 -10.14 5.44
CA PHE A 316 26.17 -10.36 5.79
C PHE A 316 25.64 -11.70 5.25
N ALA A 317 25.97 -12.05 4.01
CA ALA A 317 25.55 -13.30 3.39
C ALA A 317 26.17 -14.53 4.08
N GLU A 318 27.41 -14.41 4.55
CA GLU A 318 28.07 -15.46 5.34
C GLU A 318 27.41 -15.63 6.71
N GLN A 319 27.20 -14.55 7.46
CA GLN A 319 26.50 -14.57 8.76
C GLN A 319 25.09 -15.18 8.63
N ARG A 320 24.35 -14.77 7.61
CA ARG A 320 23.01 -15.31 7.34
C ARG A 320 23.04 -16.80 7.03
N ARG A 321 24.01 -17.27 6.26
CA ARG A 321 24.17 -18.70 5.94
C ARG A 321 24.42 -19.51 7.20
N GLN A 322 25.32 -19.04 8.06
CA GLN A 322 25.62 -19.69 9.34
C GLN A 322 24.39 -19.79 10.25
N LEU A 323 23.56 -18.73 10.32
CA LEU A 323 22.31 -18.75 11.08
C LEU A 323 21.29 -19.77 10.53
N ILE A 324 21.16 -19.87 9.21
CA ILE A 324 20.27 -20.85 8.57
C ILE A 324 20.77 -22.27 8.82
N GLU A 325 22.09 -22.50 8.74
CA GLU A 325 22.69 -23.80 9.04
C GLU A 325 22.45 -24.20 10.51
N GLN A 326 22.67 -23.28 11.46
CA GLN A 326 22.40 -23.52 12.89
C GLN A 326 20.93 -23.79 13.18
N ALA A 327 20.01 -23.04 12.55
CA ALA A 327 18.57 -23.29 12.69
C ALA A 327 18.18 -24.66 12.11
N GLY A 328 18.76 -25.04 10.97
CA GLY A 328 18.56 -26.36 10.38
C GLY A 328 19.08 -27.49 11.25
N GLU A 329 20.23 -27.31 11.90
CA GLU A 329 20.77 -28.26 12.89
C GLU A 329 19.85 -28.39 14.10
N GLN A 330 19.31 -27.29 14.63
CA GLN A 330 18.34 -27.29 15.73
C GLN A 330 17.03 -27.98 15.35
N ASP A 331 16.49 -27.72 14.16
CA ASP A 331 15.28 -28.39 13.65
C ASP A 331 15.49 -29.90 13.51
N ILE A 332 16.67 -30.32 13.04
CA ILE A 332 17.05 -31.74 12.96
C ILE A 332 17.14 -32.35 14.35
N ASP A 333 17.77 -31.68 15.32
CA ASP A 333 17.87 -32.15 16.70
C ASP A 333 16.50 -32.24 17.37
N GLU A 334 15.60 -31.29 17.14
CA GLU A 334 14.22 -31.34 17.61
C GLU A 334 13.44 -32.52 17.00
N LEU A 335 13.61 -32.77 15.70
CA LEU A 335 13.00 -33.92 15.02
C LEU A 335 13.55 -35.27 15.53
N LEU A 336 14.86 -35.34 15.82
CA LEU A 336 15.48 -36.54 16.38
C LEU A 336 15.05 -36.81 17.83
N ASN A 337 14.77 -35.76 18.59
CA ASN A 337 14.29 -35.84 19.98
C ASN A 337 12.75 -35.86 20.09
N TRP A 338 12.04 -35.82 18.96
CA TRP A 338 10.58 -35.79 18.94
C TRP A 338 10.00 -37.16 19.34
N ILE A 339 9.30 -37.19 20.47
CA ILE A 339 8.56 -38.38 20.93
C ILE A 339 7.08 -38.20 20.54
N PRO A 340 6.50 -39.11 19.73
CA PRO A 340 5.11 -38.99 19.33
C PRO A 340 4.18 -39.11 20.55
N PRO A 341 3.11 -38.30 20.64
CA PRO A 341 2.18 -38.37 21.76
C PRO A 341 1.53 -39.77 21.83
N LYS A 342 1.51 -40.36 23.02
CA LYS A 342 0.84 -41.65 23.26
C LYS A 342 -0.64 -41.50 22.91
N LYS A 343 -1.13 -42.33 21.98
CA LYS A 343 -2.56 -42.48 21.72
C LYS A 343 -3.25 -42.95 23.01
N GLU A 344 -4.00 -42.06 23.65
CA GLU A 344 -4.98 -42.44 24.66
C GLU A 344 -6.03 -43.32 23.99
N ARG A 345 -6.23 -44.53 24.53
CA ARG A 345 -7.20 -45.53 24.07
C ARG A 345 -8.52 -45.36 24.81
#